data_AF-A0A9X2GRA9-F1
#
_entry.id   AF-A0A9X2GRA9-F1
#
_cell.length_a   1.000
_cell.length_b   1.000
_cell.length_c   1.000
_cell.angle_alpha   90.00
_cell.angle_beta   90.00
_cell.angle_gamma   90.00
#
_symmetry.space_group_name_H-M   'P 1'
#
loop_
_entity.id
_entity.type
_entity.pdbx_description
1 polymer ?
#
loop_
_entity_poly.entity_id
_entity_poly.type
_entity_poly.pdbx_seq_one_letter_code
_entity_poly.pdbx_strand_id
1 'polypeptide(L)'
;MMDEVFKALADPSRRSLLDSLNARNGQTLRELCAELDMARQSVSKHLAVLEEANLVTTVRRGREKLHYLNAVPINAIAERWINRYDRHRADALADLKTALEGHPMRHDPDFVYTTFIRTTTERLWQALTDPAWTKRYWGVALKSDWSAGSTVTWEYQGITMKDPEQVVLAAEPGKRLAYTWHTFTPEFVELAGLRGDDLEAWTRDPRSTVTFDLEQQGELVKLTVTHGGFGADSAVRKAISGGWPQILSSLKTLLETGETLPAGQ
;
A
#
# COMPACT_ATOMS: atom_id res chain seq x y z
N MET A 1 8.03 11.13 13.99
CA MET A 1 7.02 10.42 13.17
C MET A 1 5.76 10.10 13.98
N MET A 2 5.82 9.31 15.05
CA MET A 2 4.61 8.91 15.79
C MET A 2 3.89 10.09 16.46
N ASP A 3 4.61 11.00 17.12
CA ASP A 3 4.01 12.19 17.75
C ASP A 3 3.35 13.12 16.72
N GLU A 4 3.92 13.24 15.52
CA GLU A 4 3.36 14.04 14.44
C GLU A 4 2.07 13.44 13.89
N VAL A 5 1.96 12.10 13.81
CA VAL A 5 0.71 11.43 13.46
C VAL A 5 -0.37 11.70 14.50
N PHE A 6 -0.07 11.58 15.79
CA PHE A 6 -1.06 11.87 16.84
C PHE A 6 -1.48 13.34 16.87
N LYS A 7 -0.54 14.28 16.74
CA LYS A 7 -0.84 15.72 16.61
C LYS A 7 -1.70 16.00 15.38
N ALA A 8 -1.40 15.36 14.25
CA ALA A 8 -2.19 15.49 13.04
C ALA A 8 -3.62 14.94 13.24
N LEU A 9 -3.80 13.79 13.88
CA LEU A 9 -5.13 13.19 14.11
C LEU A 9 -5.96 13.89 15.19
N ALA A 10 -5.36 14.74 16.04
CA ALA A 10 -6.07 15.43 17.11
C ALA A 10 -7.14 16.43 16.64
N ASP A 11 -7.11 16.86 15.38
CA ASP A 11 -8.03 17.85 14.81
C ASP A 11 -9.17 17.18 14.02
N PRO A 12 -10.44 17.57 14.27
CA PRO A 12 -11.58 16.94 13.61
C PRO A 12 -11.62 17.20 12.10
N SER A 13 -11.25 18.39 11.61
CA SER A 13 -11.23 18.69 10.18
C SER A 13 -10.17 17.87 9.45
N ARG A 14 -9.02 17.62 10.09
CA ARG A 14 -8.01 16.69 9.54
C ARG A 14 -8.51 15.25 9.48
N ARG A 15 -9.25 14.79 10.49
CA ARG A 15 -9.89 13.46 10.44
C ARG A 15 -10.94 13.38 9.33
N SER A 16 -11.79 14.39 9.18
CA SER A 16 -12.78 14.41 8.09
C SER A 16 -12.15 14.44 6.69
N LEU A 17 -11.00 15.10 6.51
CA LEU A 17 -10.22 15.01 5.26
C LEU A 17 -9.72 13.58 5.00
N LEU A 18 -9.23 12.89 6.04
CA LEU A 18 -8.79 11.51 5.91
C LEU A 18 -9.96 10.57 5.64
N ASP A 19 -11.13 10.80 6.26
CA ASP A 19 -12.36 10.03 6.00
C ASP A 19 -12.84 10.23 4.56
N SER A 20 -12.78 11.46 4.05
CA SER A 20 -13.06 11.78 2.63
C SER A 20 -12.11 11.03 1.70
N LEU A 21 -10.80 11.11 1.95
CA LEU A 21 -9.79 10.40 1.15
C LEU A 21 -9.90 8.87 1.27
N ASN A 22 -10.33 8.38 2.43
CA ASN A 22 -10.64 6.98 2.64
C ASN A 22 -11.84 6.54 1.80
N ALA A 23 -12.91 7.34 1.77
CA ALA A 23 -14.08 7.07 0.96
C ALA A 23 -13.75 7.13 -0.54
N ARG A 24 -12.93 8.11 -0.96
CA ARG A 24 -12.50 8.31 -2.34
C ARG A 24 -11.07 8.84 -2.40
N ASN A 25 -10.16 8.01 -2.90
CA ASN A 25 -8.77 8.42 -3.13
C ASN A 25 -8.64 9.29 -4.39
N GLY A 26 -7.48 9.91 -4.57
CA GLY A 26 -7.15 10.64 -5.80
C GLY A 26 -7.91 11.94 -5.98
N GLN A 27 -8.27 12.62 -4.89
CA GLN A 27 -9.07 13.84 -4.96
C GLN A 27 -8.21 15.10 -5.16
N THR A 28 -8.72 16.04 -5.95
CA THR A 28 -8.14 17.38 -6.09
C THR A 28 -8.42 18.23 -4.85
N LEU A 29 -7.61 19.28 -4.64
CA LEU A 29 -7.89 20.27 -3.59
C LEU A 29 -9.29 20.87 -3.72
N ARG A 30 -9.79 21.07 -4.95
CA ARG A 30 -11.11 21.65 -5.19
C ARG A 30 -12.22 20.73 -4.67
N GLU A 31 -12.12 19.43 -4.91
CA GLU A 31 -13.08 18.43 -4.43
C GLU A 31 -13.08 18.35 -2.91
N LEU A 32 -11.90 18.31 -2.28
CA LEU A 32 -11.77 18.28 -0.82
C LEU A 32 -12.31 19.54 -0.15
N CYS A 33 -12.25 20.70 -0.81
CA CYS A 33 -12.87 21.93 -0.30
C CYS A 33 -14.40 21.87 -0.35
N ALA A 34 -14.97 21.24 -1.38
CA ALA A 34 -16.41 21.17 -1.56
C ALA A 34 -17.08 20.28 -0.49
N GLU A 35 -16.40 19.24 0.00
CA GLU A 35 -16.96 18.33 0.99
C GLU A 35 -16.99 18.89 2.42
N LEU A 36 -16.06 19.79 2.76
CA LEU A 36 -15.92 20.31 4.13
C LEU A 36 -16.57 21.67 4.36
N ASP A 37 -17.13 22.29 3.32
CA ASP A 37 -17.65 23.67 3.35
C ASP A 37 -16.64 24.67 3.98
N MET A 38 -15.35 24.45 3.69
CA MET A 38 -14.24 25.24 4.23
C MET A 38 -13.54 26.04 3.14
N ALA A 39 -13.00 27.20 3.53
CA ALA A 39 -12.15 27.99 2.64
C ALA A 39 -10.92 27.20 2.19
N ARG A 40 -10.55 27.35 0.91
CA ARG A 40 -9.42 26.64 0.28
C ARG A 40 -8.11 26.75 1.04
N GLN A 41 -7.84 27.91 1.64
CA GLN A 41 -6.62 28.14 2.43
C GLN A 41 -6.60 27.27 3.69
N SER A 42 -7.74 27.11 4.36
CA SER A 42 -7.86 26.26 5.54
C SER A 42 -7.61 24.80 5.20
N VAL A 43 -8.24 24.29 4.12
CA VAL A 43 -8.01 22.92 3.64
C VAL A 43 -6.55 22.71 3.25
N SER A 44 -5.94 23.67 2.54
CA SER A 44 -4.53 23.58 2.15
C SER A 44 -3.59 23.49 3.37
N LYS A 45 -3.87 24.25 4.43
CA LYS A 45 -3.10 24.20 5.68
C LYS A 45 -3.24 22.85 6.38
N HIS A 46 -4.46 22.30 6.43
CA HIS A 46 -4.69 20.98 7.00
C HIS A 46 -3.97 19.88 6.20
N LEU A 47 -4.03 19.94 4.87
CA LEU A 47 -3.33 19.00 3.98
C LEU A 47 -1.81 19.09 4.17
N ALA A 48 -1.24 20.28 4.34
CA ALA A 48 0.20 20.41 4.60
C ALA A 48 0.63 19.67 5.89
N VAL A 49 -0.15 19.79 6.97
CA VAL A 49 0.11 19.06 8.22
C VAL A 49 -0.04 17.54 8.03
N LEU A 50 -1.04 17.10 7.26
CA LEU A 50 -1.25 15.69 6.96
C LEU A 50 -0.13 15.11 6.06
N GLU A 51 0.36 15.89 5.09
CA GLU A 51 1.51 15.54 4.25
C GLU A 51 2.79 15.44 5.09
N GLU A 52 3.03 16.37 6.02
CA GLU A 52 4.18 16.34 6.93
C GLU A 52 4.14 15.13 7.87
N ALA A 53 2.95 14.76 8.35
CA ALA A 53 2.73 13.54 9.13
C ALA A 53 2.74 12.25 8.27
N ASN A 54 2.93 12.37 6.96
CA ASN A 54 2.89 11.27 5.97
C ASN A 54 1.54 10.52 5.94
N LEU A 55 0.45 11.15 6.37
CA LEU A 55 -0.92 10.60 6.35
C LEU A 55 -1.62 10.87 5.00
N VAL A 56 -1.11 11.83 4.23
CA VAL A 56 -1.55 12.11 2.86
C VAL A 56 -0.34 12.09 1.92
N THR A 57 -0.45 11.32 0.85
CA THR A 57 0.50 11.33 -0.27
C THR A 57 -0.09 12.12 -1.44
N THR A 58 0.75 12.79 -2.21
CA THR A 58 0.29 13.52 -3.39
C THR A 58 1.02 13.12 -4.66
N VAL A 59 0.26 12.99 -5.74
CA VAL A 59 0.75 12.63 -7.07
C VAL A 59 0.27 13.67 -8.07
N ARG A 60 1.15 14.08 -8.98
CA ARG A 60 0.77 14.95 -10.10
C ARG A 60 0.38 14.10 -11.30
N ARG A 61 -0.87 14.25 -11.76
CA ARG A 61 -1.38 13.62 -12.99
C ARG A 61 -1.77 14.76 -13.95
N GLY A 62 -0.97 14.97 -15.00
CA GLY A 62 -1.14 16.11 -15.90
C GLY A 62 -0.99 17.45 -15.16
N ARG A 63 -2.04 18.28 -15.16
CA ARG A 63 -2.07 19.59 -14.49
C ARG A 63 -2.61 19.53 -13.06
N GLU A 64 -3.09 18.38 -12.62
CA GLU A 64 -3.78 18.22 -11.35
C GLU A 64 -2.85 17.63 -10.29
N LYS A 65 -2.97 18.13 -9.05
CA LYS A 65 -2.37 17.54 -7.85
C LYS A 65 -3.46 16.74 -7.14
N LEU A 66 -3.32 15.43 -7.16
CA LEU A 66 -4.24 14.49 -6.53
C LEU A 66 -3.70 14.09 -5.16
N HIS A 67 -4.59 13.92 -4.20
CA HIS A 67 -4.28 13.58 -2.81
C HIS A 67 -4.82 12.17 -2.52
N TYR A 68 -4.01 11.36 -1.86
CA TYR A 68 -4.28 9.97 -1.52
C TYR A 68 -4.07 9.78 -0.03
N LEU A 69 -4.94 9.00 0.60
CA LEU A 69 -4.74 8.54 1.97
C LEU A 69 -3.52 7.62 2.01
N ASN A 70 -2.59 7.91 2.92
CA ASN A 70 -1.46 7.04 3.20
C ASN A 70 -1.63 6.39 4.58
N ALA A 71 -2.12 5.15 4.60
CA ALA A 71 -2.41 4.42 5.84
C ALA A 71 -1.16 3.80 6.51
N VAL A 72 0.02 3.86 5.86
CA VAL A 72 1.26 3.23 6.36
C VAL A 72 1.62 3.70 7.79
N PRO A 73 1.61 5.00 8.13
CA PRO A 73 1.96 5.43 9.48
C PRO A 73 0.97 4.96 10.55
N ILE A 74 -0.32 4.87 10.22
CA ILE A 74 -1.37 4.40 11.14
C ILE A 74 -1.15 2.92 11.46
N ASN A 75 -0.92 2.09 10.44
CA ASN A 75 -0.71 0.66 10.64
C ASN A 75 0.58 0.37 11.43
N ALA A 76 1.64 1.13 11.21
CA ALA A 76 2.87 0.99 12.01
C ALA A 76 2.64 1.31 13.51
N ILE A 77 1.75 2.27 13.83
CA ILE A 77 1.36 2.57 15.22
C ILE A 77 0.53 1.42 15.80
N ALA A 78 -0.47 0.95 15.05
CA ALA A 78 -1.33 -0.16 15.42
C ALA A 78 -0.49 -1.41 15.76
N GLU A 79 0.41 -1.81 14.87
CA GLU A 79 1.29 -2.97 15.07
C GLU A 79 2.18 -2.81 16.31
N ARG A 80 2.75 -1.62 16.54
CA ARG A 80 3.66 -1.41 17.67
C ARG A 80 2.95 -1.44 19.02
N TRP A 81 1.73 -0.91 19.12
CA TRP A 81 1.04 -0.72 20.41
C TRP A 81 -0.08 -1.72 20.65
N ILE A 82 -0.92 -2.01 19.66
CA ILE A 82 -2.05 -2.94 19.80
C ILE A 82 -1.53 -4.36 20.03
N ASN A 83 -0.50 -4.79 19.28
CA ASN A 83 0.08 -6.13 19.47
C ASN A 83 0.98 -6.25 20.72
N ARG A 84 1.51 -5.12 21.25
CA ARG A 84 2.37 -5.14 22.45
C ARG A 84 1.58 -5.08 23.75
N TYR A 85 0.46 -4.36 23.79
CA TYR A 85 -0.24 -4.06 25.05
C TYR A 85 -1.66 -4.62 25.17
N ASP A 86 -2.29 -5.17 24.12
CA ASP A 86 -3.70 -5.60 24.22
C ASP A 86 -4.01 -6.93 23.52
N ARG A 87 -3.26 -7.99 23.89
CA ARG A 87 -3.35 -9.35 23.36
C ARG A 87 -4.73 -10.04 23.50
N HIS A 88 -5.71 -9.41 24.12
CA HIS A 88 -7.06 -9.95 24.31
C HIS A 88 -8.20 -9.03 23.81
N ARG A 89 -7.90 -7.77 23.43
CA ARG A 89 -8.83 -6.89 22.70
C ARG A 89 -8.43 -6.66 21.24
N ALA A 90 -7.28 -7.19 20.83
CA ALA A 90 -6.79 -7.14 19.46
C ALA A 90 -7.78 -7.73 18.46
N ASP A 91 -8.57 -8.75 18.82
CA ASP A 91 -9.56 -9.36 17.92
C ASP A 91 -10.71 -8.38 17.60
N ALA A 92 -11.21 -7.63 18.58
CA ALA A 92 -12.23 -6.61 18.36
C ALA A 92 -11.69 -5.38 17.60
N LEU A 93 -10.38 -5.10 17.70
CA LEU A 93 -9.69 -4.07 16.91
C LEU A 93 -9.33 -4.57 15.51
N ALA A 94 -9.09 -5.87 15.33
CA ALA A 94 -8.94 -6.53 14.03
C ALA A 94 -10.29 -6.58 13.31
N ASP A 95 -11.39 -6.77 14.03
CA ASP A 95 -12.76 -6.62 13.52
C ASP A 95 -13.06 -5.16 13.18
N LEU A 96 -12.58 -4.19 13.97
CA LEU A 96 -12.69 -2.77 13.64
C LEU A 96 -11.81 -2.39 12.45
N LYS A 97 -10.61 -2.96 12.32
CA LYS A 97 -9.74 -2.83 11.14
C LYS A 97 -10.43 -3.41 9.91
N THR A 98 -11.00 -4.61 10.02
CA THR A 98 -11.78 -5.28 8.98
C THR A 98 -13.05 -4.50 8.62
N ALA A 99 -13.69 -3.85 9.59
CA ALA A 99 -14.88 -3.01 9.38
C ALA A 99 -14.53 -1.63 8.77
N LEU A 100 -13.37 -1.07 9.12
CA LEU A 100 -12.82 0.15 8.51
C LEU A 100 -12.31 -0.12 7.09
N GLU A 101 -11.73 -1.29 6.84
CA GLU A 101 -11.36 -1.80 5.50
C GLU A 101 -12.58 -2.28 4.70
N GLY A 102 -13.69 -2.61 5.37
CA GLY A 102 -14.93 -3.13 4.79
C GLY A 102 -15.89 -2.08 4.22
N HIS A 103 -15.59 -0.79 4.35
CA HIS A 103 -16.37 0.26 3.68
C HIS A 103 -15.84 0.45 2.25
N PRO A 104 -16.65 0.15 1.22
CA PRO A 104 -16.19 0.12 -0.16
C PRO A 104 -15.76 1.52 -0.61
N MET A 105 -14.45 1.71 -0.75
CA MET A 105 -13.82 2.89 -1.35
C MET A 105 -14.39 3.11 -2.76
N ARG A 106 -14.98 4.26 -3.09
CA ARG A 106 -15.56 4.50 -4.41
C ARG A 106 -14.94 5.72 -5.09
N HIS A 107 -14.41 5.46 -6.29
CA HIS A 107 -14.06 6.39 -7.37
C HIS A 107 -12.68 7.09 -7.35
N ASP A 108 -11.61 6.30 -7.23
CA ASP A 108 -10.41 6.27 -8.11
C ASP A 108 -9.86 4.83 -7.96
N PRO A 109 -9.63 4.05 -9.04
CA PRO A 109 -9.21 2.65 -8.89
C PRO A 109 -7.85 2.51 -8.18
N ASP A 110 -6.98 3.51 -8.28
CA ASP A 110 -5.58 3.40 -7.86
C ASP A 110 -5.38 3.68 -6.35
N PHE A 111 -4.46 2.93 -5.74
CA PHE A 111 -3.94 3.18 -4.39
C PHE A 111 -2.53 3.72 -4.48
N VAL A 112 -2.21 4.73 -3.66
CA VAL A 112 -0.86 5.29 -3.57
C VAL A 112 -0.42 5.34 -2.12
N TYR A 113 0.68 4.66 -1.80
CA TYR A 113 1.29 4.64 -0.48
C TYR A 113 2.70 5.22 -0.55
N THR A 114 3.09 5.98 0.48
CA THR A 114 4.47 6.48 0.59
C THR A 114 5.09 6.11 1.93
N THR A 115 6.34 5.65 1.88
CA THR A 115 7.12 5.45 3.10
C THR A 115 8.54 5.96 2.88
N PHE A 116 9.14 6.44 3.96
CA PHE A 116 10.53 6.91 3.97
C PHE A 116 11.34 5.90 4.75
N ILE A 117 12.36 5.34 4.13
CA ILE A 117 13.16 4.24 4.68
C ILE A 117 14.62 4.70 4.78
N ARG A 118 15.25 4.57 5.95
CA ARG A 118 16.68 4.83 6.12
C ARG A 118 17.50 3.72 5.45
N THR A 119 17.85 3.94 4.19
CA THR A 119 18.55 2.99 3.30
C THR A 119 19.08 3.73 2.07
N THR A 120 19.66 2.99 1.11
CA THR A 120 19.98 3.50 -0.24
C THR A 120 19.04 2.91 -1.29
N THR A 121 18.92 3.59 -2.44
CA THR A 121 18.14 3.13 -3.60
C THR A 121 18.56 1.75 -4.06
N GLU A 122 19.86 1.42 -4.00
CA GLU A 122 20.40 0.13 -4.43
C GLU A 122 19.97 -0.99 -3.48
N ARG A 123 20.05 -0.74 -2.16
CA ARG A 123 19.64 -1.73 -1.16
C ARG A 123 18.11 -1.93 -1.14
N LEU A 124 17.34 -0.85 -1.32
CA LEU A 124 15.89 -0.97 -1.47
C LEU A 124 15.53 -1.70 -2.77
N TRP A 125 16.21 -1.41 -3.87
CA TRP A 125 16.04 -2.13 -5.13
C TRP A 125 16.28 -3.63 -4.93
N GLN A 126 17.41 -4.01 -4.32
CA GLN A 126 17.71 -5.40 -4.01
C GLN A 126 16.57 -6.03 -3.19
N ALA A 127 16.07 -5.35 -2.16
CA ALA A 127 14.99 -5.87 -1.34
C ALA A 127 13.68 -6.13 -2.12
N LEU A 128 13.39 -5.32 -3.14
CA LEU A 128 12.22 -5.49 -4.01
C LEU A 128 12.39 -6.58 -5.08
N THR A 129 13.63 -6.83 -5.52
CA THR A 129 13.90 -7.72 -6.67
C THR A 129 14.47 -9.10 -6.29
N ASP A 130 15.04 -9.25 -5.10
CA ASP A 130 15.67 -10.49 -4.65
C ASP A 130 14.65 -11.36 -3.87
N PRO A 131 14.38 -12.60 -4.33
CA PRO A 131 13.42 -13.49 -3.67
C PRO A 131 13.75 -13.78 -2.20
N ALA A 132 15.03 -13.74 -1.81
CA ALA A 132 15.45 -13.95 -0.42
C ALA A 132 14.97 -12.81 0.50
N TRP A 133 14.81 -11.60 -0.04
CA TRP A 133 14.28 -10.45 0.69
C TRP A 133 12.77 -10.42 0.68
N THR A 134 12.13 -10.57 -0.49
CA THR A 134 10.66 -10.52 -0.59
C THR A 134 10.01 -11.58 0.28
N LYS A 135 10.61 -12.78 0.37
CA LYS A 135 10.12 -13.85 1.26
C LYS A 135 10.09 -13.45 2.73
N ARG A 136 11.02 -12.59 3.19
CA ARG A 136 11.12 -12.18 4.59
C ARG A 136 10.05 -11.18 4.99
N TYR A 137 9.86 -10.10 4.22
CA TYR A 137 8.93 -9.03 4.60
C TYR A 137 7.53 -9.18 4.00
N TRP A 138 7.41 -9.89 2.88
CA TRP A 138 6.15 -10.08 2.15
C TRP A 138 5.63 -11.53 2.27
N GLY A 139 6.48 -12.49 2.65
CA GLY A 139 6.10 -13.91 2.67
C GLY A 139 6.07 -14.57 1.29
N VAL A 140 6.26 -13.79 0.21
CA VAL A 140 6.29 -14.26 -1.18
C VAL A 140 7.69 -14.12 -1.76
N ALA A 141 8.17 -15.14 -2.47
CA ALA A 141 9.37 -15.05 -3.29
C ALA A 141 9.00 -14.58 -4.71
N LEU A 142 9.45 -13.39 -5.11
CA LEU A 142 9.31 -12.88 -6.48
C LEU A 142 10.50 -13.32 -7.32
N LYS A 143 10.25 -13.99 -8.44
CA LYS A 143 11.30 -14.49 -9.34
C LYS A 143 11.11 -13.93 -10.75
N SER A 144 12.09 -13.20 -11.24
CA SER A 144 12.19 -12.72 -12.61
C SER A 144 13.66 -12.40 -12.92
N ASP A 145 14.01 -12.28 -14.20
CA ASP A 145 15.25 -11.63 -14.62
C ASP A 145 15.13 -10.10 -14.62
N TRP A 146 13.94 -9.58 -14.33
CA TRP A 146 13.61 -8.16 -14.28
C TRP A 146 13.86 -7.41 -15.60
N SER A 147 13.76 -8.10 -16.74
CA SER A 147 13.73 -7.46 -18.08
C SER A 147 12.30 -7.15 -18.50
N ALA A 148 12.08 -6.04 -19.23
CA ALA A 148 10.74 -5.68 -19.70
C ALA A 148 10.13 -6.81 -20.56
N GLY A 149 8.90 -7.19 -20.25
CA GLY A 149 8.18 -8.32 -20.87
C GLY A 149 8.47 -9.68 -20.24
N SER A 150 9.49 -9.81 -19.38
CA SER A 150 9.77 -11.07 -18.69
C SER A 150 8.69 -11.41 -17.68
N THR A 151 8.40 -12.70 -17.55
CA THR A 151 7.45 -13.17 -16.54
C THR A 151 7.96 -12.90 -15.13
N VAL A 152 7.10 -12.38 -14.26
CA VAL A 152 7.30 -12.35 -12.81
C VAL A 152 6.62 -13.60 -12.26
N THR A 153 7.31 -14.43 -11.51
CA THR A 153 6.74 -15.64 -10.88
C THR A 153 6.63 -15.41 -9.39
N TRP A 154 5.48 -15.72 -8.80
CA TRP A 154 5.25 -15.61 -7.36
C TRP A 154 5.29 -16.99 -6.74
N GLU A 155 6.03 -17.15 -5.65
CA GLU A 155 6.03 -18.38 -4.86
C GLU A 155 5.64 -18.08 -3.43
N TYR A 156 4.57 -18.73 -2.96
CA TYR A 156 4.03 -18.59 -1.61
C TYR A 156 3.83 -19.97 -0.99
N GLN A 157 4.55 -20.28 0.08
CA GLN A 157 4.50 -21.57 0.80
C GLN A 157 4.54 -22.82 -0.13
N GLY A 158 5.34 -22.77 -1.20
CA GLY A 158 5.49 -23.88 -2.15
C GLY A 158 4.50 -23.84 -3.33
N ILE A 159 3.50 -22.95 -3.30
CA ILE A 159 2.59 -22.71 -4.41
C ILE A 159 3.24 -21.72 -5.37
N THR A 160 3.32 -22.09 -6.65
CA THR A 160 3.85 -21.24 -7.72
C THR A 160 2.71 -20.64 -8.52
N MET A 161 2.60 -19.32 -8.53
CA MET A 161 1.65 -18.56 -9.33
C MET A 161 2.41 -17.91 -10.48
N LYS A 162 2.12 -18.34 -11.71
CA LYS A 162 2.74 -17.87 -12.94
C LYS A 162 1.70 -17.80 -14.04
N ASP A 163 1.75 -16.74 -14.81
CA ASP A 163 0.84 -16.50 -15.93
C ASP A 163 1.58 -15.72 -17.03
N PRO A 164 1.32 -15.98 -18.34
CA PRO A 164 2.01 -15.30 -19.43
C PRO A 164 1.85 -13.77 -19.45
N GLU A 165 0.73 -13.26 -18.92
CA GLU A 165 0.46 -11.82 -18.81
C GLU A 165 0.99 -11.22 -17.49
N GLN A 166 1.62 -12.03 -16.62
CA GLN A 166 2.24 -11.62 -15.36
C GLN A 166 3.69 -11.21 -15.65
N VAL A 167 3.88 -9.99 -16.15
CA VAL A 167 5.13 -9.54 -16.77
C VAL A 167 5.65 -8.25 -16.15
N VAL A 168 6.97 -8.07 -16.25
CA VAL A 168 7.66 -6.82 -15.95
C VAL A 168 7.26 -5.77 -16.99
N LEU A 169 6.80 -4.62 -16.52
CA LEU A 169 6.44 -3.47 -17.36
C LEU A 169 7.61 -2.49 -17.48
N ALA A 170 8.31 -2.25 -16.38
CA ALA A 170 9.50 -1.41 -16.33
C ALA A 170 10.42 -1.86 -15.20
N ALA A 171 11.73 -1.84 -15.44
CA ALA A 171 12.73 -2.10 -14.42
C ALA A 171 13.94 -1.19 -14.66
N GLU A 172 14.00 -0.11 -13.89
CA GLU A 172 15.09 0.85 -13.87
C GLU A 172 15.79 0.76 -12.51
N PRO A 173 16.95 0.08 -12.42
CA PRO A 173 17.63 -0.16 -11.16
C PRO A 173 17.80 1.09 -10.30
N GLY A 174 17.37 1.00 -9.04
CA GLY A 174 17.40 2.08 -8.07
C GLY A 174 16.40 3.21 -8.29
N LYS A 175 15.53 3.14 -9.30
CA LYS A 175 14.59 4.23 -9.65
C LYS A 175 13.15 3.79 -9.71
N ARG A 176 12.84 2.77 -10.52
CA ARG A 176 11.46 2.38 -10.80
C ARG A 176 11.34 0.90 -11.12
N LEU A 177 10.41 0.23 -10.45
CA LEU A 177 10.03 -1.14 -10.75
C LEU A 177 8.52 -1.19 -10.98
N ALA A 178 8.07 -1.71 -12.11
CA ALA A 178 6.66 -1.89 -12.41
C ALA A 178 6.39 -3.25 -13.04
N TYR A 179 5.32 -3.92 -12.62
CA TYR A 179 4.90 -5.20 -13.18
C TYR A 179 3.39 -5.38 -13.05
N THR A 180 2.82 -6.26 -13.88
CA THR A 180 1.41 -6.64 -13.77
C THR A 180 1.18 -7.52 -12.55
N TRP A 181 0.04 -7.33 -11.88
CA TRP A 181 -0.26 -8.05 -10.64
C TRP A 181 -0.54 -9.52 -10.90
N HIS A 182 -0.38 -10.32 -9.85
CA HIS A 182 -0.36 -11.78 -9.97
C HIS A 182 -1.74 -12.38 -10.20
N THR A 183 -1.75 -13.57 -10.80
CA THR A 183 -2.94 -14.41 -10.88
C THR A 183 -3.11 -15.20 -9.59
N PHE A 184 -4.34 -15.33 -9.11
CA PHE A 184 -4.67 -16.22 -7.99
C PHE A 184 -4.98 -17.62 -8.54
N THR A 185 -4.45 -18.67 -7.91
CA THR A 185 -4.74 -20.06 -8.31
C THR A 185 -5.67 -20.73 -7.29
N PRO A 186 -6.40 -21.80 -7.66
CA PRO A 186 -7.22 -22.56 -6.73
C PRO A 186 -6.45 -23.02 -5.49
N GLU A 187 -5.20 -23.48 -5.67
CA GLU A 187 -4.35 -23.94 -4.58
C GLU A 187 -4.01 -22.79 -3.61
N PHE A 188 -3.77 -21.58 -4.13
CA PHE A 188 -3.52 -20.41 -3.29
C PHE A 188 -4.76 -20.06 -2.46
N VAL A 189 -5.95 -20.10 -3.07
CA VAL A 189 -7.21 -19.80 -2.39
C VAL A 189 -7.48 -20.80 -1.27
N GLU A 190 -7.26 -22.09 -1.53
CA GLU A 190 -7.38 -23.15 -0.52
C GLU A 190 -6.40 -22.93 0.63
N LEU A 191 -5.11 -22.69 0.32
CA LEU A 191 -4.07 -22.47 1.34
C LEU A 191 -4.32 -21.22 2.19
N ALA A 192 -4.79 -20.14 1.56
CA ALA A 192 -5.09 -18.88 2.24
C ALA A 192 -6.42 -18.89 3.02
N GLY A 193 -7.20 -19.98 2.93
CA GLY A 193 -8.51 -20.11 3.58
C GLY A 193 -9.57 -19.17 3.00
N LEU A 194 -9.43 -18.77 1.74
CA LEU A 194 -10.31 -17.85 1.03
C LEU A 194 -11.48 -18.61 0.39
N ARG A 195 -12.61 -17.93 0.08
CA ARG A 195 -13.78 -18.62 -0.50
C ARG A 195 -13.59 -18.82 -2.01
N GLY A 196 -14.06 -19.96 -2.54
CA GLY A 196 -13.94 -20.28 -3.97
C GLY A 196 -14.63 -19.29 -4.91
N ASP A 197 -15.73 -18.66 -4.48
CA ASP A 197 -16.44 -17.61 -5.25
C ASP A 197 -15.56 -16.37 -5.49
N ASP A 198 -14.60 -16.12 -4.59
CA ASP A 198 -13.68 -14.98 -4.71
C ASP A 198 -12.72 -15.17 -5.90
N LEU A 199 -12.33 -16.42 -6.19
CA LEU A 199 -11.40 -16.74 -7.27
C LEU A 199 -12.00 -16.42 -8.66
N GLU A 200 -13.26 -16.80 -8.88
CA GLU A 200 -13.92 -16.54 -10.17
C GLU A 200 -14.11 -15.04 -10.39
N ALA A 201 -14.45 -14.29 -9.34
CA ALA A 201 -14.55 -12.84 -9.39
C ALA A 201 -13.18 -12.18 -9.68
N TRP A 202 -12.11 -12.62 -9.02
CA TRP A 202 -10.76 -12.10 -9.25
C TRP A 202 -10.22 -12.43 -10.63
N THR A 203 -10.54 -13.60 -11.16
CA THR A 203 -10.09 -14.02 -12.50
C THR A 203 -10.75 -13.18 -13.62
N ARG A 204 -11.97 -12.68 -13.39
CA ARG A 204 -12.67 -11.81 -14.35
C ARG A 204 -12.17 -10.37 -14.34
N ASP A 205 -11.49 -9.94 -13.28
CA ASP A 205 -10.99 -8.57 -13.20
C ASP A 205 -9.88 -8.33 -14.23
N PRO A 206 -9.87 -7.16 -14.90
CA PRO A 206 -8.73 -6.75 -15.70
C PRO A 206 -7.45 -6.76 -14.85
N ARG A 207 -6.33 -7.13 -15.48
CA ARG A 207 -5.07 -7.21 -14.77
C ARG A 207 -4.61 -5.84 -14.30
N SER A 208 -4.48 -5.68 -12.99
CA SER A 208 -3.95 -4.48 -12.36
C SER A 208 -2.42 -4.44 -12.47
N THR A 209 -1.85 -3.28 -12.13
CA THR A 209 -0.40 -3.06 -12.16
C THR A 209 0.08 -2.49 -10.84
N VAL A 210 1.29 -2.86 -10.44
CA VAL A 210 1.99 -2.23 -9.31
C VAL A 210 3.24 -1.53 -9.82
N THR A 211 3.50 -0.34 -9.29
CA THR A 211 4.69 0.46 -9.55
C THR A 211 5.31 0.88 -8.23
N PHE A 212 6.61 0.71 -8.11
CA PHE A 212 7.47 1.18 -7.02
C PHE A 212 8.39 2.26 -7.57
N ASP A 213 8.24 3.48 -7.08
CA ASP A 213 9.09 4.62 -7.38
C ASP A 213 10.02 4.89 -6.21
N LEU A 214 11.32 4.97 -6.48
CA LEU A 214 12.38 5.15 -5.49
C LEU A 214 13.07 6.48 -5.73
N GLU A 215 13.12 7.33 -4.71
CA GLU A 215 13.79 8.63 -4.75
C GLU A 215 14.76 8.76 -3.56
N GLN A 216 16.06 8.86 -3.83
CA GLN A 216 17.07 9.10 -2.78
C GLN A 216 16.91 10.53 -2.22
N GLN A 217 16.86 10.66 -0.90
CA GLN A 217 16.74 11.92 -0.15
C GLN A 217 17.68 11.90 1.06
N GLY A 218 18.94 12.31 0.86
CA GLY A 218 19.96 12.22 1.90
C GLY A 218 20.16 10.76 2.33
N GLU A 219 19.97 10.48 3.63
CA GLU A 219 20.07 9.11 4.19
C GLU A 219 18.77 8.30 4.08
N LEU A 220 17.69 8.88 3.53
CA LEU A 220 16.40 8.23 3.37
C LEU A 220 16.13 7.95 1.89
N VAL A 221 15.38 6.89 1.61
CA VAL A 221 14.73 6.69 0.31
C VAL A 221 13.25 6.89 0.51
N LYS A 222 12.66 7.80 -0.28
CA LYS A 222 11.21 7.89 -0.43
C LYS A 222 10.78 6.81 -1.41
N LEU A 223 10.03 5.84 -0.91
CA LEU A 223 9.37 4.80 -1.69
C LEU A 223 7.90 5.20 -1.90
N THR A 224 7.48 5.32 -3.15
CA THR A 224 6.07 5.49 -3.52
C THR A 224 5.58 4.24 -4.22
N VAL A 225 4.56 3.59 -3.68
CA VAL A 225 3.94 2.42 -4.30
C VAL A 225 2.58 2.82 -4.84
N THR A 226 2.42 2.70 -6.16
CA THR A 226 1.15 2.89 -6.84
C THR A 226 0.64 1.54 -7.31
N HIS A 227 -0.54 1.14 -6.86
CA HIS A 227 -1.22 -0.02 -7.40
C HIS A 227 -2.50 0.45 -8.09
N GLY A 228 -2.58 0.25 -9.41
CA GLY A 228 -3.67 0.78 -10.22
C GLY A 228 -4.13 -0.12 -11.34
N GLY A 229 -4.99 0.42 -12.21
CA GLY A 229 -5.52 -0.31 -13.38
C GLY A 229 -6.72 -1.20 -13.06
N PHE A 230 -7.43 -0.95 -11.96
CA PHE A 230 -8.62 -1.70 -11.59
C PHE A 230 -9.87 -1.22 -12.33
N GLY A 231 -10.79 -2.15 -12.59
CA GLY A 231 -12.17 -1.81 -12.94
C GLY A 231 -12.93 -1.17 -11.77
N ALA A 232 -14.00 -0.43 -12.05
CA ALA A 232 -14.77 0.33 -11.06
C ALA A 232 -15.32 -0.54 -9.89
N ASP A 233 -15.63 -1.81 -10.15
CA ASP A 233 -16.17 -2.76 -9.17
C ASP A 233 -15.21 -3.94 -8.90
N SER A 234 -13.91 -3.76 -9.16
CA SER A 234 -12.90 -4.81 -9.03
C SER A 234 -12.91 -5.50 -7.66
N ALA A 235 -13.03 -6.83 -7.69
CA ALA A 235 -12.92 -7.70 -6.54
C ALA A 235 -11.47 -7.82 -6.05
N VAL A 236 -10.49 -7.82 -6.96
CA VAL A 236 -9.05 -7.83 -6.62
C VAL A 236 -8.71 -6.58 -5.82
N ARG A 237 -9.22 -5.42 -6.24
CA ARG A 237 -9.02 -4.14 -5.53
C ARG A 237 -9.45 -4.20 -4.07
N LYS A 238 -10.59 -4.82 -3.79
CA LYS A 238 -11.12 -5.00 -2.42
C LYS A 238 -10.26 -5.94 -1.58
N ALA A 239 -9.74 -7.01 -2.19
CA ALA A 239 -8.95 -8.01 -1.50
C ALA A 239 -7.57 -7.50 -1.07
N ILE A 240 -6.93 -6.65 -1.87
CA ILE A 240 -5.53 -6.28 -1.66
C ILE A 240 -5.31 -4.93 -0.94
N SER A 241 -6.33 -4.08 -0.84
CA SER A 241 -6.19 -2.72 -0.32
C SER A 241 -5.68 -2.69 1.13
N GLY A 242 -6.09 -3.65 1.96
CA GLY A 242 -5.65 -3.78 3.35
C GLY A 242 -4.22 -4.32 3.54
N GLY A 243 -3.66 -5.04 2.56
CA GLY A 243 -2.37 -5.73 2.71
C GLY A 243 -1.14 -4.83 2.55
N TRP A 244 -1.22 -3.84 1.67
CA TRP A 244 -0.07 -3.00 1.31
C TRP A 244 0.61 -2.28 2.48
N PRO A 245 -0.13 -1.61 3.37
CA PRO A 245 0.53 -0.87 4.45
C PRO A 245 1.36 -1.78 5.37
N GLN A 246 0.91 -3.00 5.63
CA GLN A 246 1.63 -3.98 6.45
C GLN A 246 2.91 -4.47 5.76
N ILE A 247 2.84 -4.73 4.44
CA ILE A 247 4.00 -5.10 3.63
C ILE A 247 5.04 -3.98 3.65
N LEU A 248 4.63 -2.72 3.48
CA LEU A 248 5.53 -1.56 3.50
C LEU A 248 6.12 -1.29 4.88
N SER A 249 5.34 -1.49 5.95
CA SER A 249 5.81 -1.43 7.35
C SER A 249 6.88 -2.49 7.61
N SER A 250 6.65 -3.72 7.15
CA SER A 250 7.59 -4.84 7.27
C SER A 250 8.87 -4.62 6.48
N LEU A 251 8.77 -4.13 5.24
CA LEU A 251 9.92 -3.79 4.39
C LEU A 251 10.79 -2.71 5.04
N LYS A 252 10.16 -1.64 5.52
CA LYS A 252 10.85 -0.55 6.22
C LYS A 252 11.59 -1.07 7.45
N THR A 253 10.89 -1.83 8.30
CA THR A 253 11.48 -2.39 9.52
C THR A 253 12.68 -3.28 9.19
N LEU A 254 12.55 -4.15 8.19
CA LEU A 254 13.62 -5.04 7.75
C LEU A 254 14.84 -4.28 7.23
N LEU A 255 14.64 -3.21 6.46
CA LEU A 255 15.74 -2.42 5.92
C LEU A 255 16.44 -1.58 6.98
N GLU A 256 15.71 -1.05 7.96
CA GLU A 256 16.24 -0.16 8.99
C GLU A 256 16.87 -0.90 10.18
N THR A 257 16.40 -2.11 10.49
CA THR A 257 16.79 -2.85 11.69
C THR A 257 17.46 -4.19 11.39
N GLY A 258 17.24 -4.76 10.20
CA GLY A 258 17.65 -6.12 9.86
C GLY A 258 16.64 -7.21 10.26
N GLU A 259 15.60 -6.86 11.03
CA GLU A 259 14.54 -7.75 11.50
C GLU A 259 13.19 -7.43 10.85
N THR A 260 12.35 -8.43 10.63
CA THR A 260 10.97 -8.20 10.17
C THR A 260 10.08 -7.85 11.35
N LEU A 261 8.91 -7.27 11.09
CA LEU A 261 7.88 -7.18 12.13
C LEU A 261 7.52 -8.59 12.64
N PRO A 262 7.16 -8.73 13.93
CA PRO A 262 6.65 -9.99 14.44
C PRO A 262 5.45 -10.43 13.59
N ALA A 263 5.47 -11.66 13.07
CA ALA A 263 4.29 -12.24 12.47
C ALA A 263 3.20 -12.26 13.55
N GLY A 264 2.05 -11.63 13.27
CA GLY A 264 0.86 -11.82 14.11
C GLY A 264 0.57 -13.32 14.12
N GLN A 265 0.75 -13.94 15.28
CA GLN A 265 0.27 -15.30 15.55
C GLN A 265 -1.19 -15.23 15.95
#